data_AF-A0A2R6T8W6-F1
#
_entry.id   AF-A0A2R6T8W6-F1
#
_cell.length_a   1.000
_cell.length_b   1.000
_cell.length_c   1.000
_cell.angle_alpha   90.00
_cell.angle_beta   90.00
_cell.angle_gamma   90.00
#
_symmetry.space_group_name_H-M   'P 1'
#
loop_
_entity.id
_entity.type
_entity.pdbx_description
1 polymer ?
#
loop_
_entity_poly.entity_id
_entity_poly.type
_entity_poly.pdbx_seq_one_letter_code
_entity_poly.pdbx_strand_id
1 'polypeptide(L)'
;MAEKRESMKGKGADIFLGDKAEGKEGKEESEDKEEEDNSDVEENKNSIKLDGEVEKEKAGFYLQENITEELEYVWFKTRSITGKKVSKSDIVNLALKKLIEEFHEDPEDNFLANQWKS
;
A
#
# COMPACT_ATOMS: atom_id res chain seq x y z
N MET A 1 35.16 -43.98 33.22
CA MET A 1 35.19 -42.54 32.91
C MET A 1 33.76 -42.14 32.55
N ALA A 2 33.22 -41.04 33.09
CA ALA A 2 31.82 -40.66 32.90
C ALA A 2 31.73 -39.43 32.00
N GLU A 3 31.06 -39.57 30.86
CA GLU A 3 30.92 -38.53 29.86
C GLU A 3 29.74 -37.61 30.22
N LYS A 4 30.03 -36.33 30.47
CA LYS A 4 28.99 -35.32 30.77
C LYS A 4 28.30 -34.92 29.47
N ARG A 5 26.97 -35.06 29.42
CA ARG A 5 26.15 -34.47 28.35
C ARG A 5 26.14 -32.95 28.47
N GLU A 6 26.36 -32.25 27.37
CA GLU A 6 26.22 -30.79 27.31
C GLU A 6 24.76 -30.38 27.50
N SER A 7 24.53 -29.33 28.31
CA SER A 7 23.18 -28.79 28.50
C SER A 7 22.82 -27.85 27.35
N MET A 8 21.77 -28.21 26.59
CA MET A 8 21.17 -27.29 25.61
C MET A 8 20.59 -26.07 26.33
N LYS A 9 21.33 -24.96 26.31
CA LYS A 9 20.86 -23.66 26.80
C LYS A 9 19.87 -23.08 25.79
N GLY A 10 18.57 -23.29 26.05
CA GLY A 10 17.50 -22.96 25.12
C GLY A 10 17.41 -21.46 24.77
N LYS A 11 17.42 -21.14 23.47
CA LYS A 11 17.14 -19.80 22.92
C LYS A 11 15.63 -19.48 22.93
N GLY A 12 15.01 -19.45 24.11
CA GLY A 12 13.55 -19.29 24.23
C GLY A 12 13.04 -18.37 25.35
N ALA A 13 13.94 -17.77 26.14
CA ALA A 13 13.55 -17.01 27.33
C ALA A 13 13.23 -15.52 27.10
N ASP A 14 13.73 -14.92 26.00
CA ASP A 14 13.68 -13.46 25.79
C ASP A 14 12.34 -12.92 25.27
N ILE A 15 11.36 -13.79 24.96
CA ILE A 15 10.07 -13.39 24.35
C ILE A 15 8.97 -13.16 25.41
N PHE A 16 9.23 -13.47 26.68
CA PHE A 16 8.20 -13.51 27.75
C PHE A 16 8.54 -12.68 29.00
N LEU A 17 9.49 -11.74 28.91
CA LEU A 17 9.65 -10.67 29.92
C LEU A 17 9.31 -9.32 29.32
N GLY A 18 8.04 -8.95 29.44
CA GLY A 18 7.61 -7.56 29.32
C GLY A 18 7.41 -6.94 30.70
N ASP A 19 8.06 -5.80 30.94
CA ASP A 19 7.67 -4.71 31.85
C ASP A 19 8.57 -3.51 31.44
N LYS A 20 8.11 -2.30 31.07
CA LYS A 20 7.23 -1.31 31.72
C LYS A 20 8.06 -0.20 32.42
N ALA A 21 7.54 1.04 32.41
CA ALA A 21 8.18 2.32 32.79
C ALA A 21 9.25 2.81 31.78
N GLU A 22 9.37 4.08 31.37
CA GLU A 22 8.65 5.37 31.59
C GLU A 22 8.96 6.32 30.39
N GLY A 23 8.40 7.52 30.16
CA GLY A 23 7.44 8.38 30.87
C GLY A 23 7.34 9.78 30.20
N LYS A 24 6.54 10.72 30.76
CA LYS A 24 6.25 12.12 30.31
C LYS A 24 5.34 12.25 29.07
N GLU A 25 4.14 12.84 29.13
CA GLU A 25 3.73 14.23 29.49
C GLU A 25 4.25 15.28 28.48
N GLY A 26 3.45 16.15 27.85
CA GLY A 26 1.99 16.36 27.87
C GLY A 26 1.58 17.63 27.06
N LYS A 27 0.35 18.15 27.31
CA LYS A 27 -0.30 19.42 26.84
C LYS A 27 -1.05 19.50 25.48
N GLU A 28 -2.36 19.79 25.62
CA GLU A 28 -3.19 20.88 25.01
C GLU A 28 -3.19 21.05 23.46
N GLU A 29 -4.31 20.80 22.77
CA GLU A 29 -5.50 21.68 22.56
C GLU A 29 -5.27 22.81 21.53
N SER A 30 -6.00 22.79 20.40
CA SER A 30 -7.03 23.79 20.07
C SER A 30 -7.55 23.73 18.61
N GLU A 31 -8.88 23.84 18.48
CA GLU A 31 -9.66 24.51 17.41
C GLU A 31 -9.76 23.96 15.97
N ASP A 32 -11.03 23.75 15.60
CA ASP A 32 -11.55 23.65 14.23
C ASP A 32 -11.29 24.92 13.39
N LYS A 33 -11.14 24.75 12.07
CA LYS A 33 -11.58 25.77 11.10
C LYS A 33 -11.81 25.23 9.70
N GLU A 34 -13.10 25.18 9.37
CA GLU A 34 -13.76 25.65 8.14
C GLU A 34 -13.22 25.20 6.77
N GLU A 35 -14.16 24.66 5.99
CA GLU A 35 -14.10 24.45 4.55
C GLU A 35 -13.88 25.78 3.82
N GLU A 36 -13.14 25.79 2.71
CA GLU A 36 -13.61 26.53 1.53
C GLU A 36 -13.09 25.91 0.22
N ASP A 37 -13.98 25.96 -0.77
CA ASP A 37 -13.86 25.40 -2.11
C ASP A 37 -12.96 26.27 -3.01
N ASN A 38 -12.23 25.67 -3.96
CA ASN A 38 -11.79 26.31 -5.19
C ASN A 38 -11.37 25.25 -6.22
N SER A 39 -12.32 24.87 -7.07
CA SER A 39 -12.09 24.04 -8.25
C SER A 39 -11.43 24.84 -9.38
N ASP A 40 -10.12 24.67 -9.60
CA ASP A 40 -9.45 25.05 -10.84
C ASP A 40 -9.01 23.80 -11.60
N VAL A 41 -9.81 23.41 -12.59
CA VAL A 41 -9.55 22.28 -13.49
C VAL A 41 -8.80 22.79 -14.73
N GLU A 42 -7.47 22.90 -14.65
CA GLU A 42 -6.66 23.01 -15.86
C GLU A 42 -6.51 21.64 -16.53
N GLU A 43 -6.96 21.57 -17.79
CA GLU A 43 -6.84 20.38 -18.66
C GLU A 43 -5.38 20.06 -19.01
N ASN A 44 -4.65 19.47 -18.06
CA ASN A 44 -3.26 19.10 -18.28
C ASN A 44 -3.16 17.84 -19.16
N LYS A 45 -2.96 18.04 -20.47
CA LYS A 45 -2.63 17.00 -21.46
C LYS A 45 -1.22 16.44 -21.24
N ASN A 46 -1.04 15.80 -20.08
CA ASN A 46 0.25 15.36 -19.60
C ASN A 46 0.55 13.95 -20.15
N SER A 47 1.27 13.88 -21.27
CA SER A 47 1.91 12.65 -21.70
C SER A 47 2.99 12.26 -20.67
N ILE A 48 2.66 11.32 -19.77
CA ILE A 48 3.50 10.94 -18.62
C ILE A 48 4.78 10.23 -19.10
N LYS A 49 5.89 10.97 -19.17
CA LYS A 49 7.23 10.42 -19.38
C LYS A 49 7.90 10.14 -18.03
N LEU A 50 7.98 8.86 -17.66
CA LEU A 50 8.51 8.39 -16.38
C LEU A 50 10.03 8.14 -16.41
N ASP A 51 10.82 9.21 -16.62
CA ASP A 51 12.28 9.20 -16.49
C ASP A 51 12.75 10.30 -15.50
N GLY A 52 12.04 10.45 -14.39
CA GLY A 52 12.36 11.36 -13.28
C GLY A 52 12.27 10.66 -11.93
N GLU A 53 12.93 11.21 -10.91
CA GLU A 53 12.87 10.71 -9.53
C GLU A 53 11.50 11.05 -8.93
N VAL A 54 10.54 10.13 -9.03
CA VAL A 54 9.15 10.35 -8.59
C VAL A 54 9.04 10.27 -7.07
N GLU A 55 8.64 11.37 -6.44
CA GLU A 55 8.28 11.39 -5.02
C GLU A 55 7.13 10.40 -4.74
N LYS A 56 7.29 9.59 -3.69
CA LYS A 56 6.35 8.49 -3.38
C LYS A 56 5.40 8.89 -2.27
N GLU A 57 4.22 9.34 -2.67
CA GLU A 57 3.10 9.53 -1.74
C GLU A 57 2.52 8.19 -1.28
N LYS A 58 1.91 8.18 -0.09
CA LYS A 58 1.28 7.00 0.51
C LYS A 58 -0.22 7.24 0.68
N ALA A 59 -1.02 6.59 -0.15
CA ALA A 59 -2.47 6.49 0.04
C ALA A 59 -2.86 5.21 0.80
N GLY A 60 -4.01 5.25 1.50
CA GLY A 60 -4.66 4.10 2.10
C GLY A 60 -6.07 3.95 1.53
N PHE A 61 -6.47 2.72 1.21
CA PHE A 61 -7.77 2.43 0.59
C PHE A 61 -8.47 1.31 1.36
N TYR A 62 -9.79 1.40 1.46
CA TYR A 62 -10.63 0.30 1.91
C TYR A 62 -10.99 -0.57 0.70
N LEU A 63 -10.63 -1.85 0.75
CA LEU A 63 -10.97 -2.84 -0.27
C LEU A 63 -11.95 -3.85 0.31
N GLN A 64 -12.79 -4.43 -0.54
CA GLN A 64 -13.60 -5.58 -0.16
C GLN A 64 -12.70 -6.82 0.06
N GLU A 65 -13.15 -7.74 0.89
CA GLU A 65 -12.39 -8.93 1.30
C GLU A 65 -12.02 -9.81 0.08
N ASN A 66 -13.00 -10.12 -0.77
CA ASN A 66 -12.80 -10.83 -2.04
C ASN A 66 -11.76 -10.17 -2.98
N ILE A 67 -11.76 -8.83 -3.09
CA ILE A 67 -10.77 -8.09 -3.89
C ILE A 67 -9.37 -8.24 -3.28
N THR A 68 -9.29 -8.30 -1.95
CA THR A 68 -8.02 -8.47 -1.22
C THR A 68 -7.47 -9.88 -1.39
N GLU A 69 -8.32 -10.92 -1.33
CA GLU A 69 -7.97 -12.32 -1.61
C GLU A 69 -7.46 -12.52 -3.04
N GLU A 70 -8.18 -11.98 -4.04
CA GLU A 70 -7.75 -12.03 -5.44
C GLU A 70 -6.41 -11.31 -5.66
N LEU A 71 -6.17 -10.18 -4.98
CA LEU A 71 -4.88 -9.50 -5.01
C LEU A 71 -3.75 -10.36 -4.39
N GLU A 72 -4.03 -11.15 -3.34
CA GLU A 72 -3.05 -12.11 -2.81
C GLU A 72 -2.71 -13.20 -3.83
N TYR A 73 -3.73 -13.76 -4.49
CA TYR A 73 -3.58 -14.79 -5.51
C TYR A 73 -2.78 -14.28 -6.72
N VAL A 74 -3.14 -13.13 -7.26
CA VAL A 74 -2.44 -12.47 -8.38
C VAL A 74 -0.99 -12.17 -8.00
N TRP A 75 -0.73 -11.66 -6.79
CA TRP A 75 0.62 -11.42 -6.29
C TRP A 75 1.45 -12.71 -6.22
N PHE A 76 0.90 -13.77 -5.63
CA PHE A 76 1.56 -15.07 -5.53
C PHE A 76 1.88 -15.63 -6.93
N LYS A 77 0.89 -15.70 -7.82
CA LYS A 77 1.06 -16.20 -9.20
C LYS A 77 2.08 -15.40 -9.99
N THR A 78 2.02 -14.06 -9.95
CA THR A 78 2.98 -13.18 -10.63
C THR A 78 4.41 -13.48 -10.18
N ARG A 79 4.60 -13.69 -8.87
CA ARG A 79 5.89 -14.01 -8.28
C ARG A 79 6.39 -15.42 -8.67
N SER A 80 5.50 -16.42 -8.72
CA SER A 80 5.82 -17.77 -9.19
C SER A 80 6.20 -17.82 -10.67
N ILE A 81 5.52 -17.04 -11.52
CA ILE A 81 5.73 -17.03 -12.99
C ILE A 81 7.00 -16.25 -13.36
N THR A 82 7.19 -15.07 -12.78
CA THR A 82 8.30 -14.17 -13.15
C THR A 82 9.61 -14.46 -12.41
N GLY A 83 9.56 -15.13 -11.26
CA GLY A 83 10.70 -15.31 -10.35
C GLY A 83 11.22 -14.01 -9.71
N LYS A 84 10.63 -12.85 -10.01
CA LYS A 84 11.07 -11.54 -9.53
C LYS A 84 10.49 -11.23 -8.14
N LYS A 85 11.15 -10.33 -7.40
CA LYS A 85 10.52 -9.69 -6.24
C LYS A 85 9.54 -8.63 -6.75
N VAL A 86 8.26 -8.81 -6.46
CA VAL A 86 7.16 -7.89 -6.76
C VAL A 86 6.43 -7.64 -5.45
N SER A 87 6.04 -6.41 -5.14
CA SER A 87 5.18 -6.08 -4.00
C SER A 87 3.71 -5.98 -4.43
N LYS A 88 2.77 -6.09 -3.48
CA LYS A 88 1.35 -5.84 -3.76
C LYS A 88 1.13 -4.40 -4.27
N SER A 89 1.85 -3.43 -3.70
CA SER A 89 1.80 -2.03 -4.13
C SER A 89 2.25 -1.83 -5.58
N ASP A 90 3.26 -2.57 -6.06
CA ASP A 90 3.68 -2.50 -7.47
C ASP A 90 2.56 -2.99 -8.41
N ILE A 91 1.85 -4.06 -8.03
CA ILE A 91 0.74 -4.61 -8.80
C ILE A 91 -0.43 -3.62 -8.84
N VAL A 92 -0.80 -3.05 -7.69
CA VAL A 92 -1.86 -2.02 -7.61
C VAL A 92 -1.47 -0.78 -8.43
N ASN A 93 -0.23 -0.30 -8.32
CA ASN A 93 0.25 0.83 -9.10
C ASN A 93 0.24 0.56 -10.61
N LEU A 94 0.61 -0.65 -11.05
CA LEU A 94 0.55 -1.04 -12.47
C LEU A 94 -0.89 -1.14 -12.97
N ALA A 95 -1.80 -1.71 -12.18
CA ALA A 95 -3.21 -1.80 -12.51
C ALA A 95 -3.85 -0.40 -12.63
N LEU A 96 -3.60 0.49 -11.67
CA LEU A 96 -4.08 1.88 -11.69
C LEU A 96 -3.50 2.66 -12.87
N LYS A 97 -2.20 2.55 -13.16
CA LYS A 97 -1.59 3.20 -14.33
C LYS A 97 -2.26 2.78 -15.62
N LYS A 98 -2.40 1.46 -15.85
CA LYS A 98 -3.05 0.91 -17.04
C LYS A 98 -4.51 1.39 -17.17
N LEU A 99 -5.24 1.45 -16.06
CA LEU A 99 -6.62 1.93 -16.04
C LEU A 99 -6.75 3.44 -16.33
N ILE A 100 -5.80 4.24 -15.84
CA ILE A 100 -5.71 5.69 -16.11
C ILE A 100 -5.29 5.94 -17.57
N GLU A 101 -4.34 5.18 -18.10
CA GLU A 101 -3.95 5.20 -19.52
C GLU A 101 -5.14 4.89 -20.42
N GLU A 102 -5.86 3.79 -20.17
CA GLU A 102 -7.09 3.42 -20.90
C GLU A 102 -8.21 4.47 -20.78
N PHE A 103 -8.26 5.23 -19.68
CA PHE A 103 -9.25 6.30 -19.49
C PHE A 103 -8.89 7.56 -20.28
N HIS A 104 -7.60 7.86 -20.44
CA HIS A 104 -7.13 8.97 -21.27
C HIS A 104 -7.21 8.67 -22.77
N GLU A 105 -7.16 7.40 -23.18
CA GLU A 105 -7.32 6.99 -24.59
C GLU A 105 -8.79 7.10 -25.03
N ASP A 106 -9.72 6.40 -24.36
CA ASP A 106 -11.15 6.32 -24.75
C ASP A 106 -12.10 6.63 -23.57
N PRO A 107 -12.19 7.89 -23.08
CA PRO A 107 -12.94 8.24 -21.87
C PRO A 107 -14.46 7.97 -21.98
N GLU A 108 -15.03 7.94 -23.18
CA GLU A 108 -16.46 7.68 -23.36
C GLU A 108 -16.84 6.20 -23.26
N ASP A 109 -15.95 5.27 -23.59
CA ASP A 109 -16.21 3.82 -23.53
C ASP A 109 -15.39 3.10 -22.44
N ASN A 110 -14.58 3.84 -21.68
CA ASN A 110 -13.79 3.26 -20.60
C ASN A 110 -14.66 2.61 -19.53
N PHE A 111 -14.18 1.49 -19.00
CA PHE A 111 -14.79 0.75 -17.88
C PHE A 111 -15.21 1.65 -16.71
N LEU A 112 -14.37 2.62 -16.31
CA LEU A 112 -14.69 3.57 -15.26
C LEU A 112 -15.91 4.43 -15.64
N ALA A 113 -15.89 5.11 -16.79
CA ALA A 113 -16.99 5.98 -17.20
C ALA A 113 -18.31 5.22 -17.29
N ASN A 114 -18.29 4.01 -17.85
CA ASN A 114 -19.47 3.18 -18.02
C ASN A 114 -20.05 2.65 -16.69
N GLN A 115 -19.24 2.49 -15.64
CA GLN A 115 -19.70 1.96 -14.35
C GLN A 115 -20.58 2.94 -13.55
N TRP A 116 -20.53 4.25 -13.84
CA TRP A 116 -21.35 5.28 -13.18
C TRP A 116 -22.39 5.98 -14.09
N LYS A 117 -22.48 5.62 -15.38
CA LYS A 117 -23.49 6.11 -16.33
C LYS A 117 -24.88 5.44 -16.15
N SER A 118 -25.32 5.23 -14.91
CA SER A 118 -26.61 4.59 -14.59
C SER A 118 -27.82 5.50 -14.77
#